data_AF-A0A5M6ZJY8-F1
#
_entry.id   AF-A0A5M6ZJY8-F1
#
_cell.length_a   1.000
_cell.length_b   1.000
_cell.length_c   1.000
_cell.angle_alpha   90.00
_cell.angle_beta   90.00
_cell.angle_gamma   90.00
#
_symmetry.space_group_name_H-M   'P 1'
#
loop_
_entity.id
_entity.type
_entity.pdbx_description
1 polymer ?
#
loop_
_entity_poly.entity_id
_entity_poly.type
_entity_poly.pdbx_seq_one_letter_code
_entity_poly.pdbx_strand_id
1 'polypeptide(L)'
;MDDLVPLAPFIMTVLIVLTVFFFSSRNRREVLETMREAIRNGQTLDPETIKALGMPQKKAGNGDLKWGLILIAVALALIVMGWMIASTTTMAAGEPDPLIMMTGIAAFPGFIGLVLTGFGVVRARRQGKIDGEG
;
A
#
# COMPACT_ATOMS: atom_id res chain seq x y z
N MET A 1 1.77 15.89 -31.86
CA MET A 1 2.55 15.12 -30.85
C MET A 1 1.90 15.28 -29.47
N ASP A 2 0.59 15.51 -29.45
CA ASP A 2 -0.13 16.10 -28.31
C ASP A 2 -0.95 15.03 -27.55
N ASP A 3 -1.04 13.81 -28.10
CA ASP A 3 -1.79 12.69 -27.52
C ASP A 3 -1.05 11.96 -26.38
N LEU A 4 0.25 12.22 -26.19
CA LEU A 4 1.06 11.53 -25.17
C LEU A 4 1.10 12.27 -23.82
N VAL A 5 0.74 13.55 -23.80
CA VAL A 5 0.73 14.38 -22.58
C VAL A 5 -0.20 13.82 -21.49
N PRO A 6 -1.41 13.33 -21.78
CA PRO A 6 -2.29 12.74 -20.77
C PRO A 6 -1.73 11.45 -20.15
N LEU A 7 -0.84 10.73 -20.86
CA LEU A 7 -0.33 9.43 -20.46
C LEU A 7 0.90 9.53 -19.52
N ALA A 8 1.60 10.66 -19.55
CA ALA A 8 2.76 10.93 -18.72
C ALA A 8 2.54 10.70 -17.20
N PRO A 9 1.48 11.21 -16.56
CA PRO A 9 1.27 10.97 -15.12
C PRO A 9 0.95 9.51 -14.79
N PHE A 10 0.30 8.77 -15.70
CA PHE A 10 0.02 7.34 -15.51
C PHE A 10 1.32 6.53 -15.57
N ILE A 11 2.17 6.79 -16.57
CA ILE A 11 3.49 6.14 -16.68
C ILE A 11 4.35 6.44 -15.45
N MET A 12 4.38 7.70 -15.01
CA MET A 12 5.14 8.10 -13.82
C MET A 12 4.66 7.35 -12.56
N THR A 13 3.36 7.23 -12.37
CA THR A 13 2.77 6.50 -11.23
C THR A 13 3.17 5.02 -11.25
N VAL A 14 3.06 4.37 -12.42
CA VAL A 14 3.46 2.96 -12.60
C VAL A 14 4.95 2.78 -12.32
N LEU A 15 5.80 3.68 -12.82
CA LEU A 15 7.24 3.63 -12.60
C LEU A 15 7.62 3.78 -11.12
N ILE A 16 6.96 4.67 -10.37
CA ILE A 16 7.19 4.84 -8.93
C ILE A 16 6.84 3.54 -8.18
N VAL A 17 5.68 2.96 -8.46
CA VAL A 17 5.24 1.71 -7.82
C VAL A 17 6.19 0.55 -8.15
N LEU A 18 6.57 0.39 -9.42
CA LEU A 18 7.52 -0.65 -9.85
C LEU A 18 8.88 -0.46 -9.21
N THR A 19 9.37 0.78 -9.09
CA THR A 19 10.66 1.08 -8.46
C THR A 19 10.65 0.71 -6.98
N VAL A 20 9.63 1.12 -6.22
CA VAL A 20 9.50 0.78 -4.80
C VAL A 20 9.39 -0.74 -4.61
N PHE A 21 8.62 -1.42 -5.46
CA PHE A 21 8.47 -2.87 -5.39
C PHE A 21 9.79 -3.60 -5.72
N PHE A 22 10.49 -3.17 -6.76
CA PHE A 22 11.77 -3.72 -7.17
C PHE A 22 12.83 -3.54 -6.08
N PHE A 23 12.93 -2.35 -5.49
CA PHE A 23 13.88 -2.06 -4.42
C PHE A 23 13.58 -2.87 -3.14
N SER A 24 12.31 -2.97 -2.76
CA SER A 24 11.86 -3.77 -1.61
C SER A 24 12.16 -5.27 -1.77
N SER A 25 12.00 -5.80 -3.00
CA SER A 25 12.35 -7.18 -3.33
C SER A 25 13.87 -7.42 -3.27
N ARG A 26 14.67 -6.46 -3.75
CA ARG A 26 16.13 -6.54 -3.77
C ARG A 26 16.73 -6.53 -2.36
N ASN A 27 16.25 -5.67 -1.47
CA ASN A 27 16.71 -5.58 -0.09
C ASN A 27 16.57 -6.92 0.66
N ARG A 28 15.50 -7.68 0.39
CA ARG A 28 15.30 -9.00 1.00
C ARG A 28 16.29 -10.04 0.48
N ARG A 29 16.66 -9.95 -0.81
CA ARG A 29 17.62 -10.87 -1.42
C ARG A 29 19.01 -10.66 -0.85
N GLU A 30 19.45 -9.40 -0.72
CA GLU A 30 20.77 -9.06 -0.19
C GLU A 30 20.94 -9.49 1.28
N VAL A 31 19.89 -9.36 2.10
CA VAL A 31 19.89 -9.86 3.48
C VAL A 31 20.04 -11.38 3.54
N LEU A 32 19.32 -12.11 2.68
CA LEU A 32 19.39 -13.58 2.61
C LEU A 32 20.74 -14.07 2.09
N GLU A 33 21.34 -13.34 1.15
CA GLU A 33 22.66 -13.62 0.60
C GLU A 33 23.75 -13.43 1.66
N THR A 34 23.69 -12.33 2.42
CA THR A 34 24.58 -12.08 3.57
C THR A 34 24.46 -13.17 4.64
N MET A 35 23.24 -13.64 4.95
CA MET A 35 23.05 -14.78 5.85
C MET A 35 23.68 -16.07 5.32
N ARG A 36 23.53 -16.32 4.02
CA ARG A 36 24.05 -17.52 3.38
C ARG A 36 25.59 -17.50 3.34
N GLU A 37 26.19 -16.33 3.15
CA GLU A 37 27.64 -16.09 3.27
C GLU A 37 28.13 -16.36 4.71
N ALA A 38 27.43 -15.83 5.72
CA ALA A 38 27.78 -16.00 7.13
C ALA A 38 27.71 -17.48 7.59
N ILE A 39 26.71 -18.23 7.12
CA ILE A 39 26.58 -19.67 7.38
C ILE A 39 27.72 -20.46 6.71
N ARG A 40 28.12 -20.09 5.48
CA ARG A 40 29.24 -20.75 4.76
C ARG A 40 30.59 -20.53 5.42
N ASN A 41 30.77 -19.40 6.10
CA ASN A 41 32.00 -19.06 6.84
C ASN A 41 32.11 -19.76 8.22
N GLY A 42 31.22 -20.72 8.51
CA GLY A 42 31.27 -21.52 9.75
C GLY A 42 30.80 -20.77 11.00
N GLN A 43 30.25 -19.57 10.83
CA GLN A 43 29.67 -18.81 11.93
C GLN A 43 28.32 -19.43 12.30
N THR A 44 28.23 -20.04 13.48
CA THR A 44 26.94 -20.48 14.04
C THR A 44 26.14 -19.25 14.39
N LEU A 45 25.26 -18.81 13.49
CA LEU A 45 24.33 -17.74 13.78
C LEU A 45 23.43 -18.21 14.94
N ASP A 46 23.57 -17.55 16.09
CA ASP A 46 22.69 -17.79 17.23
C ASP A 46 21.23 -17.55 16.77
N PRO A 47 20.28 -18.46 17.08
CA PRO A 47 18.90 -18.38 16.62
C PRO A 47 18.22 -17.03 16.85
N GLU A 48 18.66 -16.23 17.83
CA GLU A 48 18.17 -14.87 18.07
C GLU A 48 18.59 -13.89 16.95
N THR A 49 19.81 -14.03 16.44
CA THR A 49 20.38 -13.22 15.35
C THR A 49 19.73 -13.57 14.00
N ILE A 50 19.41 -14.85 13.77
CA ILE A 50 18.63 -15.30 12.61
C ILE A 50 17.21 -14.70 12.65
N LYS A 51 16.59 -14.63 13.83
CA LYS A 51 15.28 -14.00 14.02
C LYS A 51 15.31 -12.50 13.76
N ALA A 52 16.37 -11.82 14.18
CA ALA A 52 16.55 -10.38 14.01
C ALA A 52 16.85 -9.98 12.55
N LEU A 53 17.64 -10.78 11.83
CA LEU A 53 18.07 -10.49 10.46
C LEU A 53 17.16 -11.12 9.39
N GLY A 54 16.53 -12.28 9.68
CA GLY A 54 15.97 -13.18 8.66
C GLY A 54 14.46 -13.13 8.49
N MET A 55 13.74 -12.49 9.41
CA MET A 55 12.32 -12.26 9.24
C MET A 55 12.00 -10.86 9.71
N PRO A 56 11.47 -9.96 8.86
CA PRO A 56 10.62 -8.91 9.40
C PRO A 56 9.59 -9.64 10.25
N GLN A 57 9.62 -9.44 11.58
CA GLN A 57 8.54 -9.83 12.48
C GLN A 57 7.27 -9.46 11.74
N LYS A 58 6.54 -10.47 11.27
CA LYS A 58 5.47 -10.33 10.27
C LYS A 58 4.41 -9.45 10.90
N LYS A 59 4.57 -8.10 10.82
CA LYS A 59 4.00 -7.11 11.75
C LYS A 59 2.64 -7.62 12.19
N ALA A 60 2.62 -8.26 13.35
CA ALA A 60 1.51 -9.10 13.72
C ALA A 60 0.32 -8.16 13.95
N GLY A 61 -0.79 -8.42 13.26
CA GLY A 61 -2.06 -7.75 13.46
C GLY A 61 -2.30 -6.53 12.57
N ASN A 62 -1.47 -5.49 12.65
CA ASN A 62 -1.97 -4.14 12.32
C ASN A 62 -1.46 -3.52 11.01
N GLY A 63 -0.62 -4.22 10.24
CA GLY A 63 -0.14 -3.71 8.95
C GLY A 63 -1.31 -3.45 7.98
N ASP A 64 -2.16 -4.45 7.82
CA ASP A 64 -3.28 -4.43 6.88
C ASP A 64 -4.32 -3.38 7.28
N LEU A 65 -4.62 -3.26 8.58
CA LEU A 65 -5.57 -2.27 9.09
C LEU A 65 -5.10 -0.83 8.87
N LYS A 66 -3.82 -0.55 9.13
CA LYS A 66 -3.24 0.79 8.92
C LYS A 66 -3.27 1.18 7.45
N TRP A 67 -2.82 0.29 6.58
CA TRP A 67 -2.84 0.54 5.13
C TRP A 67 -4.26 0.65 4.58
N GLY A 68 -5.19 -0.16 5.10
CA GLY A 68 -6.61 -0.06 4.75
C GLY A 68 -7.20 1.31 5.05
N LEU A 69 -6.97 1.83 6.25
CA LEU A 69 -7.48 3.13 6.66
C LEU A 69 -6.86 4.30 5.86
N ILE A 70 -5.55 4.22 5.57
CA ILE A 70 -4.85 5.21 4.73
C ILE A 70 -5.50 5.28 3.34
N LEU A 71 -5.79 4.14 2.72
CA LEU A 71 -6.38 4.11 1.38
C LEU A 71 -7.83 4.63 1.36
N ILE A 72 -8.63 4.34 2.39
CA ILE A 72 -9.96 4.95 2.55
C ILE A 72 -9.84 6.47 2.66
N ALA A 73 -8.88 6.98 3.44
CA ALA A 73 -8.67 8.41 3.58
C ALA A 73 -8.26 9.07 2.24
N VAL A 74 -7.40 8.41 1.45
CA VAL A 74 -7.02 8.87 0.11
C VAL A 74 -8.24 8.91 -0.83
N ALA A 75 -9.09 7.87 -0.80
CA ALA A 75 -10.31 7.85 -1.59
C ALA A 75 -11.26 9.01 -1.24
N LEU A 76 -11.49 9.24 0.06
CA LEU A 76 -12.31 10.36 0.52
C LEU A 76 -11.71 11.72 0.12
N ALA A 77 -10.38 11.89 0.21
CA ALA A 77 -9.72 13.10 -0.21
C ALA A 77 -9.92 13.39 -1.71
N LEU A 78 -9.85 12.36 -2.56
CA LEU A 78 -10.10 12.49 -3.99
C LEU A 78 -11.56 12.89 -4.29
N ILE A 79 -12.53 12.32 -3.57
CA ILE A 79 -13.94 12.70 -3.70
C ILE A 79 -14.15 14.17 -3.30
N VAL A 80 -13.60 14.59 -2.17
CA VAL A 80 -13.67 15.99 -1.70
C VAL A 80 -13.01 16.94 -2.70
N MET A 81 -11.88 16.53 -3.29
CA MET A 81 -11.21 17.30 -4.33
C MET A 81 -12.09 17.47 -5.58
N GLY A 82 -12.73 16.39 -6.06
CA GLY A 82 -13.70 16.48 -7.16
C GLY A 82 -14.86 17.41 -6.86
N TRP A 83 -15.38 17.36 -5.65
CA TRP A 83 -16.45 18.26 -5.19
C TRP A 83 -16.01 19.73 -5.12
N MET A 84 -14.78 20.00 -4.67
CA MET A 84 -14.23 21.36 -4.65
C MET A 84 -14.02 21.91 -6.07
N ILE A 85 -13.51 21.10 -7.00
CA ILE A 85 -13.34 21.50 -8.40
C ILE A 85 -14.70 21.79 -9.03
N ALA A 86 -15.67 20.90 -8.82
CA ALA A 86 -17.04 21.06 -9.34
C ALA A 86 -17.75 22.30 -8.78
N SER A 87 -17.47 22.71 -7.54
CA SER A 87 -18.10 23.89 -6.92
C SER A 87 -17.41 25.21 -7.24
N THR A 88 -16.15 25.19 -7.67
CA THR A 88 -15.37 26.41 -7.94
C THR A 88 -15.18 26.71 -9.43
N THR A 89 -15.34 25.71 -10.30
CA THR A 89 -15.12 25.84 -11.74
C THR A 89 -16.45 25.94 -12.47
N THR A 90 -16.61 26.93 -13.34
CA THR A 90 -17.76 27.05 -14.22
C THR A 90 -17.62 26.05 -15.37
N MET A 91 -18.43 24.99 -15.38
CA MET A 91 -18.38 23.97 -16.42
C MET A 91 -19.00 24.48 -17.72
N ALA A 92 -18.32 24.27 -18.85
CA ALA A 92 -18.93 24.49 -20.14
C ALA A 92 -19.92 23.36 -20.48
N ALA A 93 -20.92 23.65 -21.31
CA ALA A 93 -21.89 22.64 -21.72
C ALA A 93 -21.18 21.50 -22.49
N GLY A 94 -21.28 20.28 -21.96
CA GLY A 94 -20.64 19.09 -22.53
C GLY A 94 -19.34 18.68 -21.84
N GLU A 95 -18.85 19.45 -20.87
CA GLU A 95 -17.71 19.03 -20.06
C GLU A 95 -18.12 17.95 -19.04
N PRO A 96 -17.34 16.88 -18.93
CA PRO A 96 -17.59 15.82 -17.95
C PRO A 96 -17.40 16.32 -16.51
N ASP A 97 -18.37 16.01 -15.64
CA ASP A 97 -18.39 16.43 -14.24
C ASP A 97 -17.14 15.93 -13.47
N PRO A 98 -16.31 16.83 -12.92
CA PRO A 98 -15.12 16.46 -12.16
C PRO A 98 -15.43 15.59 -10.95
N LEU A 99 -16.61 15.71 -10.35
CA LEU A 99 -17.01 14.85 -9.25
C LEU A 99 -17.11 13.39 -9.71
N ILE A 100 -17.71 13.13 -10.87
CA ILE A 100 -17.85 11.79 -11.45
C ILE A 100 -16.47 11.22 -11.82
N MET A 101 -15.58 12.03 -12.39
CA MET A 101 -14.23 11.58 -12.70
C MET A 101 -13.43 11.21 -11.44
N MET A 102 -13.41 12.11 -10.46
CA MET A 102 -12.61 11.92 -9.25
C MET A 102 -13.15 10.80 -8.38
N THR A 103 -14.48 10.61 -8.32
CA THR A 103 -15.09 9.45 -7.65
C THR A 103 -14.71 8.13 -8.34
N GLY A 104 -14.63 8.11 -9.67
CA GLY A 104 -14.12 6.96 -10.43
C GLY A 104 -12.67 6.61 -10.07
N ILE A 105 -11.78 7.60 -9.98
CA ILE A 105 -10.38 7.39 -9.56
C ILE A 105 -10.30 7.00 -8.07
N ALA A 106 -11.14 7.58 -7.22
CA ALA A 106 -11.21 7.29 -5.79
C ALA A 106 -11.67 5.85 -5.49
N ALA A 107 -12.44 5.23 -6.38
CA ALA A 107 -12.94 3.87 -6.21
C ALA A 107 -11.79 2.86 -6.05
N PHE A 108 -10.68 3.03 -6.77
CA PHE A 108 -9.52 2.13 -6.69
C PHE A 108 -8.92 2.04 -5.27
N PRO A 109 -8.40 3.13 -4.67
CA PRO A 109 -7.93 3.09 -3.29
C PRO A 109 -9.07 2.81 -2.31
N GLY A 110 -10.30 3.26 -2.58
CA GLY A 110 -11.46 3.04 -1.70
C GLY A 110 -11.75 1.56 -1.46
N PHE A 111 -11.88 0.78 -2.54
CA PHE A 111 -12.15 -0.66 -2.43
C PHE A 111 -10.97 -1.44 -1.85
N ILE A 112 -9.73 -1.12 -2.23
CA ILE A 112 -8.54 -1.74 -1.64
C ILE A 112 -8.51 -1.45 -0.13
N GLY A 113 -8.80 -0.21 0.26
CA GLY A 113 -8.87 0.22 1.64
C GLY A 113 -9.93 -0.54 2.46
N LEU A 114 -11.14 -0.70 1.90
CA LEU A 114 -12.21 -1.48 2.52
C LEU A 114 -11.81 -2.94 2.77
N VAL A 115 -11.19 -3.57 1.77
CA VAL A 115 -10.75 -4.98 1.87
C VAL A 115 -9.66 -5.14 2.94
N LEU A 116 -8.63 -4.30 2.92
CA LEU A 116 -7.53 -4.34 3.89
C LEU A 116 -8.01 -4.04 5.32
N THR A 117 -8.93 -3.08 5.47
CA THR A 117 -9.56 -2.77 6.77
C THR A 117 -10.38 -3.96 7.27
N GLY A 118 -11.18 -4.59 6.40
CA GLY A 118 -11.96 -5.78 6.73
C GLY A 118 -11.08 -6.94 7.18
N PHE A 119 -10.02 -7.27 6.43
CA PHE A 119 -9.05 -8.29 6.83
C PHE A 119 -8.35 -7.94 8.14
N GLY A 120 -7.97 -6.68 8.33
CA GLY A 120 -7.38 -6.18 9.56
C GLY A 120 -8.29 -6.39 10.78
N VAL A 121 -9.57 -6.04 10.66
CA VAL A 121 -10.56 -6.20 11.74
C VAL A 121 -10.82 -7.68 12.05
N VAL A 122 -11.00 -8.53 11.04
CA VAL A 122 -11.23 -9.98 11.24
C VAL A 122 -10.03 -10.61 11.94
N ARG A 123 -8.81 -10.23 11.56
CA ARG A 123 -7.57 -10.72 12.17
C ARG A 123 -7.41 -10.24 13.61
N ALA A 124 -7.70 -8.98 13.90
CA ALA A 124 -7.68 -8.43 15.25
C ALA A 124 -8.65 -9.16 16.20
N ARG A 125 -9.85 -9.50 15.71
CA ARG A 125 -10.83 -10.30 16.47
C ARG A 125 -10.36 -11.73 16.77
N ARG A 126 -9.60 -12.34 15.86
CA ARG A 126 -9.05 -13.69 16.06
C ARG A 126 -7.92 -13.70 17.09
N GLN A 127 -7.08 -12.66 17.12
CA GLN A 127 -6.00 -12.54 18.11
C GLN A 127 -6.55 -12.34 19.53
N GLY A 128 -7.52 -11.44 19.71
CA GLY A 128 -8.12 -11.20 21.04
C GLY A 128 -8.87 -12.40 21.64
N LYS A 129 -9.31 -13.38 20.83
CA LYS A 129 -9.86 -14.64 21.34
C LYS A 129 -8.79 -15.61 21.83
N ILE A 130 -7.62 -15.64 21.19
CA ILE A 130 -6.52 -16.55 21.57
C ILE A 130 -5.86 -16.08 22.87
N ASP A 131 -5.76 -14.77 23.08
CA ASP A 131 -5.11 -14.19 24.28
C ASP A 131 -6.02 -14.21 25.52
N GLY A 132 -7.33 -14.48 25.36
CA GLY A 132 -8.33 -14.53 26.44
C GLY A 132 -8.61 -15.93 27.00
N GLU A 133 -7.96 -16.97 26.46
CA GLU A 133 -8.07 -18.36 26.91
C GLU A 133 -6.80 -18.85 27.65
N GLY A 134 -5.92 -17.93 28.07
CA GLY A 134 -4.69 -18.20 28.82
C GLY A 134 -4.78 -17.84 30.29
#